data_AF-A0A0G2UGT2-F1
#
_entry.id   AF-A0A0G2UGT2-F1
#
_cell.length_a   1.000
_cell.length_b   1.000
_cell.length_c   1.000
_cell.angle_alpha   90.00
_cell.angle_beta   90.00
_cell.angle_gamma   90.00
#
_symmetry.space_group_name_H-M   'P 1'
#
loop_
_entity.id
_entity.type
_entity.pdbx_description
1 polymer ?
#
loop_
_entity_poly.entity_id
_entity_poly.type
_entity_poly.pdbx_seq_one_letter_code
_entity_poly.pdbx_strand_id
1 'polypeptide(L)'
;MTTFLIKHKASGKYFHPKGGTSNPPNGTNLVLHSDIHERMYFQFEVVNERWRYIKHVASEKIVHPFGGKADPLNGTNMVLHQDRHDRALFAMDFFNDNIRHKGGKYIHPKGGSKNPSNGNLTVMHGDEHGAMEFIFVSPKNKDKRVLVYA
;
A
#
# COMPACT_ATOMS: atom_id res chain seq x y z
N MET A 1 -5.48 -16.11 4.40
CA MET A 1 -4.89 -14.84 3.93
C MET A 1 -3.45 -14.74 4.41
N THR A 2 -2.52 -14.69 3.47
CA THR A 2 -1.10 -14.46 3.76
C THR A 2 -0.88 -13.06 4.33
N THR A 3 -0.18 -12.96 5.47
CA THR A 3 0.27 -11.68 6.06
C THR A 3 1.64 -11.30 5.51
N PHE A 4 1.81 -10.04 5.09
CA PHE A 4 3.03 -9.55 4.44
C PHE A 4 3.38 -8.11 4.80
N LEU A 5 4.61 -7.72 4.46
CA LEU A 5 5.09 -6.34 4.45
C LEU A 5 5.02 -5.81 3.02
N ILE A 6 4.60 -4.56 2.86
CA ILE A 6 4.68 -3.84 1.58
C ILE A 6 5.99 -3.04 1.59
N LYS A 7 7.01 -3.51 0.88
CA LYS A 7 8.36 -2.91 0.87
C LYS A 7 8.55 -2.11 -0.41
N HIS A 8 8.79 -0.81 -0.27
CA HIS A 8 9.25 0.06 -1.36
C HIS A 8 10.62 -0.45 -1.83
N LYS A 9 10.69 -0.94 -3.06
CA LYS A 9 11.81 -1.75 -3.55
C LYS A 9 13.11 -0.96 -3.59
N ALA A 10 13.05 0.30 -4.06
CA ALA A 10 14.24 1.13 -4.23
C ALA A 10 14.90 1.54 -2.90
N SER A 11 14.14 1.73 -1.82
CA SER A 11 14.67 2.22 -0.54
C SER A 11 14.69 1.20 0.59
N GLY A 12 14.02 0.06 0.42
CA GLY A 12 13.82 -0.93 1.48
C GLY A 12 12.93 -0.45 2.65
N LYS A 13 12.21 0.67 2.49
CA LYS A 13 11.24 1.18 3.48
C LYS A 13 9.89 0.49 3.29
N TYR A 14 9.00 0.60 4.27
CA TYR A 14 7.73 -0.09 4.28
C TYR A 14 6.56 0.87 4.37
N PHE A 15 5.42 0.42 3.86
CA PHE A 15 4.14 1.08 3.97
C PHE A 15 3.64 1.05 5.42
N HIS A 16 3.30 2.19 6.01
CA HIS A 16 2.83 2.32 7.38
C HIS A 16 1.60 3.23 7.47
N PRO A 17 0.66 2.98 8.39
CA PRO A 17 -0.19 4.05 8.88
C PRO A 17 0.66 5.11 9.56
N LYS A 18 0.48 6.39 9.21
CA LYS A 18 1.19 7.49 9.87
C LYS A 18 0.94 7.44 11.38
N GLY A 19 2.02 7.42 12.16
CA GLY A 19 2.00 7.30 13.62
C GLY A 19 2.06 5.86 14.16
N GLY A 20 1.93 4.83 13.31
CA GLY A 20 2.15 3.43 13.71
C GLY A 20 1.18 2.91 14.78
N THR A 21 -0.06 3.40 14.80
CA THR A 21 -1.08 2.96 15.77
C THR A 21 -1.77 1.67 15.31
N SER A 22 -2.21 0.84 16.27
CA SER A 22 -2.93 -0.41 15.96
C SER A 22 -4.33 -0.17 15.40
N ASN A 23 -4.97 0.94 15.76
CA ASN A 23 -6.27 1.34 15.23
C ASN A 23 -6.26 2.78 14.68
N PRO A 24 -5.68 3.02 13.50
CA PRO A 24 -5.61 4.36 12.90
C PRO A 24 -7.02 4.93 12.67
N PRO A 25 -7.28 6.23 12.95
CA PRO A 25 -8.51 6.89 12.55
C PRO A 25 -8.74 6.80 11.03
N ASN A 26 -10.02 6.90 10.62
CA ASN A 26 -10.36 7.03 9.20
C ASN A 26 -9.66 8.26 8.59
N GLY A 27 -9.11 8.10 7.38
CA GLY A 27 -8.35 9.14 6.71
C GLY A 27 -6.88 9.25 7.15
N THR A 28 -6.40 8.35 8.02
CA THR A 28 -4.96 8.32 8.38
C THR A 28 -4.12 8.05 7.13
N ASN A 29 -3.19 8.96 6.84
CA ASN A 29 -2.28 8.83 5.70
C ASN A 29 -1.41 7.58 5.80
N LEU A 30 -1.12 6.98 4.64
CA LEU A 30 -0.12 5.94 4.48
C LEU A 30 1.20 6.57 4.07
N VAL A 31 2.26 6.20 4.79
CA VAL A 31 3.62 6.74 4.64
C VAL A 31 4.63 5.62 4.41
N LEU A 32 5.84 5.99 4.03
CA LEU A 32 6.99 5.10 4.04
C LEU A 32 7.82 5.28 5.32
N HIS A 33 8.19 4.18 5.97
CA HIS A 33 8.99 4.16 7.20
C HIS A 33 9.96 2.98 7.22
N SER A 34 11.06 3.06 7.97
CA SER A 34 12.07 1.99 8.06
C SER A 34 11.73 0.85 9.02
N ASP A 35 10.81 1.11 9.94
CA ASP A 35 10.49 0.20 11.04
C ASP A 35 9.74 -1.04 10.56
N ILE A 36 9.79 -2.11 11.35
CA ILE A 36 9.01 -3.33 11.12
C ILE A 36 8.37 -3.73 12.45
N HIS A 37 7.05 -3.85 12.46
CA HIS A 37 6.26 -4.29 13.60
C HIS A 37 4.86 -4.72 13.15
N GLU A 38 4.10 -5.38 14.01
CA GLU A 38 2.76 -5.90 13.68
C GLU A 38 1.76 -4.84 13.17
N ARG A 39 1.92 -3.57 13.60
CA ARG A 39 1.10 -2.42 13.18
C ARG A 39 1.43 -1.84 11.80
N MET A 40 2.25 -2.54 11.00
CA MET A 40 2.48 -2.24 9.58
C MET A 40 2.29 -3.48 8.69
N TYR A 41 1.68 -4.53 9.24
CA TYR A 41 1.35 -5.74 8.49
C TYR A 41 0.10 -5.54 7.64
N PHE A 42 0.13 -6.12 6.45
CA PHE A 42 -0.98 -6.10 5.51
C PHE A 42 -1.40 -7.51 5.10
N GLN A 43 -2.66 -7.61 4.67
CA GLN A 43 -3.28 -8.76 4.01
C GLN A 43 -3.95 -8.28 2.71
N PHE A 44 -4.24 -9.21 1.81
CA PHE A 44 -4.89 -8.91 0.53
C PHE A 44 -6.19 -9.69 0.38
N GLU A 45 -7.29 -9.03 0.71
CA GLU A 45 -8.61 -9.64 0.88
C GLU A 45 -9.34 -9.80 -0.45
N VAL A 46 -9.76 -11.03 -0.76
CA VAL A 46 -10.37 -11.42 -2.03
C VAL A 46 -11.67 -10.63 -2.27
N VAL A 47 -11.81 -10.07 -3.48
CA VAL A 47 -13.08 -9.50 -3.95
C VAL A 47 -13.44 -10.08 -5.31
N ASN A 48 -12.64 -9.83 -6.36
CA ASN A 48 -12.87 -10.40 -7.69
C ASN A 48 -11.56 -10.56 -8.47
N GLU A 49 -11.17 -11.81 -8.76
CA GLU A 49 -9.91 -12.17 -9.44
C GLU A 49 -8.68 -11.44 -8.85
N ARG A 50 -8.15 -10.49 -9.62
CA ARG A 50 -6.98 -9.67 -9.29
C ARG A 50 -7.30 -8.45 -8.42
N TRP A 51 -8.55 -7.99 -8.43
CA TRP A 51 -9.00 -6.79 -7.74
C TRP A 51 -9.44 -7.14 -6.32
N ARG A 52 -8.74 -6.58 -5.33
CA ARG A 52 -8.85 -6.95 -3.91
C ARG A 52 -8.61 -5.75 -3.01
N TYR A 53 -8.94 -5.88 -1.73
CA TYR A 53 -8.62 -4.86 -0.74
C TYR A 53 -7.25 -5.09 -0.12
N ILE A 54 -6.44 -4.03 -0.02
CA ILE A 54 -5.21 -4.05 0.78
C ILE A 54 -5.60 -3.70 2.20
N LYS A 55 -5.62 -4.70 3.09
CA LYS A 55 -6.11 -4.59 4.46
C LYS A 55 -4.97 -4.44 5.45
N HIS A 56 -5.01 -3.39 6.27
CA HIS A 56 -4.15 -3.25 7.43
C HIS A 56 -4.59 -4.22 8.53
N VAL A 57 -3.70 -5.14 8.92
CA VAL A 57 -4.05 -6.28 9.78
C VAL A 57 -4.52 -5.84 11.16
N ALA A 58 -3.86 -4.89 11.80
CA ALA A 58 -4.16 -4.56 13.19
C ALA A 58 -5.51 -3.84 13.39
N SER A 59 -6.02 -3.14 12.35
CA SER A 59 -7.24 -2.34 12.45
C SER A 59 -8.39 -2.81 11.57
N GLU A 60 -8.15 -3.80 10.70
CA GLU A 60 -9.09 -4.25 9.68
C GLU A 60 -9.57 -3.14 8.72
N LYS A 61 -8.90 -1.98 8.71
CA LYS A 61 -9.14 -0.91 7.73
C LYS A 61 -8.40 -1.21 6.43
N ILE A 62 -8.88 -0.67 5.32
CA ILE A 62 -8.30 -0.92 4.00
C ILE A 62 -7.71 0.36 3.41
N VAL A 63 -6.82 0.20 2.43
CA VAL A 63 -6.22 1.30 1.68
C VAL A 63 -7.25 1.94 0.76
N HIS A 64 -7.30 3.28 0.73
CA HIS A 64 -8.13 4.09 -0.15
C HIS A 64 -7.32 5.21 -0.78
N PRO A 65 -7.60 5.59 -2.03
CA PRO A 65 -7.32 6.96 -2.46
C PRO A 65 -8.22 7.92 -1.65
N PHE A 66 -7.64 8.97 -1.08
CA PHE A 66 -8.40 9.94 -0.27
C PHE A 66 -9.57 10.54 -1.08
N GLY A 67 -10.75 10.58 -0.45
CA GLY A 67 -12.01 10.99 -1.08
C GLY A 67 -12.72 9.88 -1.88
N GLY A 68 -12.15 8.68 -2.01
CA GLY A 68 -12.84 7.50 -2.54
C GLY A 68 -13.33 7.65 -3.98
N LYS A 69 -12.59 8.34 -4.85
CA LYS A 69 -12.97 8.51 -6.26
C LYS A 69 -12.60 7.28 -7.09
N ALA A 70 -13.41 6.99 -8.12
CA ALA A 70 -13.15 5.88 -9.04
C ALA A 70 -11.92 6.13 -9.92
N ASP A 71 -11.70 7.38 -10.32
CA ASP A 71 -10.50 7.84 -11.03
C ASP A 71 -9.82 8.97 -10.20
N PRO A 72 -8.98 8.61 -9.22
CA PRO A 72 -8.29 9.59 -8.39
C PRO A 72 -7.21 10.33 -9.21
N LEU A 73 -7.13 11.65 -9.04
CA LEU A 73 -6.11 12.47 -9.72
C LEU A 73 -4.69 12.12 -9.27
N ASN A 74 -3.70 12.44 -10.10
CA ASN A 74 -2.29 12.40 -9.69
C ASN A 74 -2.08 13.27 -8.44
N GLY A 75 -1.34 12.76 -7.47
CA GLY A 75 -1.10 13.41 -6.17
C GLY A 75 -2.15 13.14 -5.10
N THR A 76 -3.22 12.38 -5.40
CA THR A 76 -4.21 11.98 -4.38
C THR A 76 -3.55 11.12 -3.31
N ASN A 77 -3.61 11.53 -2.04
CA ASN A 77 -3.00 10.78 -0.94
C ASN A 77 -3.62 9.39 -0.76
N MET A 78 -2.80 8.42 -0.34
CA MET A 78 -3.27 7.12 0.14
C MET A 78 -3.59 7.21 1.63
N VAL A 79 -4.72 6.67 2.04
CA VAL A 79 -5.18 6.64 3.44
C VAL A 79 -5.73 5.29 3.84
N LEU A 80 -5.89 5.05 5.13
CA LEU A 80 -6.71 3.97 5.66
C LEU A 80 -8.14 4.42 5.93
N HIS A 81 -9.11 3.60 5.54
CA HIS A 81 -10.52 3.83 5.82
C HIS A 81 -11.24 2.50 6.10
N GLN A 82 -12.33 2.55 6.87
CA GLN A 82 -13.16 1.38 7.18
C GLN A 82 -14.13 0.99 6.07
N ASP A 83 -14.38 1.85 5.08
CA ASP A 83 -15.41 1.57 4.07
C ASP A 83 -14.90 0.54 3.07
N ARG A 84 -15.78 -0.37 2.64
CA ARG A 84 -15.50 -1.35 1.60
C ARG A 84 -16.33 -1.01 0.37
N HIS A 85 -15.67 -0.66 -0.73
CA HIS A 85 -16.32 -0.42 -2.01
C HIS A 85 -15.35 -0.55 -3.18
N ASP A 86 -15.87 -0.64 -4.39
CA ASP A 86 -15.12 -0.81 -5.64
C ASP A 86 -14.01 0.23 -5.89
N ARG A 87 -14.16 1.46 -5.38
CA ARG A 87 -13.16 2.55 -5.48
C ARG A 87 -11.92 2.33 -4.60
N ALA A 88 -11.91 1.31 -3.75
CA ALA A 88 -10.78 0.91 -2.92
C ALA A 88 -10.11 -0.39 -3.40
N LEU A 89 -10.40 -0.82 -4.64
CA LEU A 89 -9.81 -2.03 -5.21
C LEU A 89 -8.44 -1.75 -5.82
N PHE A 90 -7.49 -2.64 -5.52
CA PHE A 90 -6.15 -2.65 -6.08
C PHE A 90 -5.81 -4.02 -6.63
N ALA A 91 -4.81 -4.07 -7.49
CA ALA A 91 -4.10 -5.28 -7.92
C ALA A 91 -2.64 -5.15 -7.44
N MET A 92 -2.14 -6.21 -6.80
CA MET A 92 -0.74 -6.33 -6.39
C MET A 92 0.00 -7.06 -7.50
N ASP A 93 0.69 -6.32 -8.37
CA ASP A 93 1.40 -6.90 -9.51
C ASP A 93 2.80 -7.32 -9.07
N PHE A 94 2.95 -8.60 -8.74
CA PHE A 94 4.23 -9.17 -8.29
C PHE A 94 5.17 -9.57 -9.43
N PHE A 95 4.74 -9.47 -10.69
CA PHE A 95 5.60 -9.67 -11.86
C PHE A 95 6.29 -8.35 -12.25
N ASN A 96 5.55 -7.25 -12.22
CA ASN A 96 6.07 -5.90 -12.53
C ASN A 96 6.39 -5.07 -11.28
N ASP A 97 6.33 -5.68 -10.09
CA ASP A 97 6.64 -5.07 -8.79
C ASP A 97 5.90 -3.74 -8.53
N ASN A 98 4.59 -3.68 -8.72
CA ASN A 98 3.82 -2.46 -8.44
C ASN A 98 2.47 -2.73 -7.77
N ILE A 99 1.83 -1.64 -7.31
CA ILE A 99 0.49 -1.66 -6.74
C ILE A 99 -0.39 -0.76 -7.59
N ARG A 100 -1.31 -1.36 -8.34
CA ARG A 100 -2.19 -0.66 -9.29
C ARG A 100 -3.59 -0.51 -8.70
N HIS A 101 -4.12 0.70 -8.69
CA HIS A 101 -5.52 0.98 -8.39
C HIS A 101 -6.42 0.61 -9.56
N LYS A 102 -7.70 0.31 -9.29
CA LYS A 102 -8.68 -0.03 -10.33
C LYS A 102 -8.89 1.06 -11.40
N GLY A 103 -8.67 2.33 -11.06
CA GLY A 103 -8.65 3.45 -12.01
C GLY A 103 -7.41 3.51 -12.91
N GLY A 104 -6.47 2.57 -12.76
CA GLY A 104 -5.35 2.38 -13.66
C GLY A 104 -4.01 2.98 -13.21
N LYS A 105 -4.02 3.90 -12.24
CA LYS A 105 -2.83 4.54 -11.64
C LYS A 105 -2.17 3.66 -10.57
N TYR A 106 -1.00 4.07 -10.09
CA TYR A 106 -0.18 3.32 -9.15
C TYR A 106 0.08 4.07 -7.85
N ILE A 107 0.46 3.34 -6.80
CA ILE A 107 0.93 3.93 -5.54
C ILE A 107 2.39 4.38 -5.70
N HIS A 108 2.69 5.63 -5.33
CA HIS A 108 4.02 6.23 -5.38
C HIS A 108 4.43 6.80 -4.00
N PRO A 109 5.73 6.89 -3.68
CA PRO A 109 6.20 7.89 -2.73
C PRO A 109 5.92 9.29 -3.27
N LYS A 110 5.46 10.21 -2.43
CA LYS A 110 5.19 11.60 -2.83
C LYS A 110 6.51 12.25 -3.28
N GLY A 111 6.52 12.70 -4.54
CA GLY A 111 7.69 13.27 -5.20
C GLY A 111 8.57 12.26 -5.95
N GLY A 112 8.23 10.96 -5.97
CA GLY A 112 8.89 9.98 -6.85
C GLY A 112 10.36 9.66 -6.49
N SER A 113 10.78 9.89 -5.24
CA SER A 113 12.16 9.65 -4.81
C SER A 113 12.45 8.15 -4.67
N LYS A 114 13.63 7.70 -5.15
CA LYS A 114 14.17 6.36 -4.89
C LYS A 114 14.53 6.12 -3.42
N ASN A 115 14.79 7.18 -2.65
CA ASN A 115 15.11 7.09 -1.22
C ASN A 115 14.30 8.14 -0.42
N PRO A 116 12.97 7.95 -0.29
CA PRO A 116 12.12 8.88 0.45
C PRO A 116 12.49 8.86 1.95
N SER A 117 12.32 9.98 2.64
CA SER A 117 12.51 10.07 4.09
C SER A 117 11.47 9.25 4.86
N ASN A 118 11.76 8.92 6.11
CA ASN A 118 10.74 8.36 7.01
C ASN A 118 9.58 9.35 7.16
N GLY A 119 8.35 8.84 7.08
CA GLY A 119 7.13 9.66 7.11
C GLY A 119 6.75 10.29 5.77
N ASN A 120 7.50 10.05 4.69
CA ASN A 120 7.11 10.50 3.35
C ASN A 120 5.74 9.91 2.97
N LEU A 121 4.82 10.77 2.52
CA LEU A 121 3.47 10.38 2.12
C LEU A 121 3.49 9.47 0.89
N THR A 122 2.44 8.69 0.73
CA THR A 122 2.20 7.94 -0.51
C THR A 122 0.97 8.49 -1.23
N VAL A 123 1.02 8.48 -2.56
CA VAL A 123 0.02 9.11 -3.43
C VAL A 123 -0.29 8.23 -4.63
N MET A 124 -1.43 8.47 -5.28
CA MET A 124 -1.72 7.97 -6.62
C MET A 124 -0.93 8.76 -7.66
N HIS A 125 -0.32 8.08 -8.63
CA HIS A 125 0.25 8.70 -9.82
C HIS A 125 0.17 7.76 -11.03
N GLY A 126 0.14 8.31 -12.24
CA GLY A 126 0.04 7.52 -13.48
C GLY A 126 1.38 7.12 -14.10
N ASP A 127 2.51 7.50 -13.49
CA ASP A 127 3.83 7.28 -14.09
C ASP A 127 4.36 5.90 -13.68
N GLU A 128 5.20 5.29 -14.50
CA GLU A 128 5.84 4.01 -14.20
C GLU A 128 7.36 4.18 -14.22
N HIS A 129 8.01 3.95 -13.09
CA HIS A 129 9.45 4.09 -12.92
C HIS A 129 9.94 3.34 -11.66
N GLY A 130 11.25 3.04 -11.56
CA GLY A 130 11.77 2.24 -10.44
C GLY A 130 11.52 2.76 -9.01
N ALA A 131 11.16 4.04 -8.84
CA ALA A 131 10.80 4.61 -7.54
C ALA A 131 9.32 4.43 -7.13
N MET A 132 8.48 3.78 -7.95
CA MET A 132 7.13 3.37 -7.55
C MET A 132 7.01 1.86 -7.36
N GLU A 133 8.13 1.13 -7.47
CA GLU A 133 8.14 -0.31 -7.35
C GLU A 133 7.99 -0.75 -5.88
N PHE A 134 7.13 -1.74 -5.65
CA PHE A 134 6.88 -2.38 -4.37
C PHE A 134 6.96 -3.89 -4.50
N ILE A 135 7.52 -4.54 -3.47
CA ILE A 135 7.57 -5.99 -3.34
C ILE A 135 6.89 -6.43 -2.04
N PHE A 136 6.36 -7.65 -2.03
CA PHE A 136 5.59 -8.18 -0.92
C PHE A 136 6.37 -9.29 -0.23
N VAL A 137 6.78 -9.05 1.01
CA VAL A 137 7.76 -9.90 1.72
C VAL A 137 7.23 -10.41 3.05
N SER A 138 7.85 -11.49 3.56
CA SER A 138 7.49 -12.11 4.82
C SER A 138 7.76 -11.18 6.00
N PRO A 139 6.84 -11.09 6.99
CA PRO A 139 7.11 -10.41 8.26
C PRO A 139 8.29 -11.01 9.04
N LYS A 140 8.64 -12.28 8.79
CA LYS A 140 9.75 -12.99 9.44
C LYS A 140 11.06 -12.90 8.67
N ASN A 141 11.03 -12.49 7.40
CA ASN A 141 12.22 -12.31 6.57
C ASN A 141 11.90 -11.28 5.47
N LYS A 142 12.41 -10.06 5.65
CA LYS A 142 12.16 -8.89 4.80
C LYS A 142 12.73 -8.98 3.38
N ASP A 143 13.44 -10.05 3.06
CA ASP A 143 13.99 -10.32 1.73
C ASP A 143 13.35 -11.55 1.06
N LYS A 144 12.48 -12.28 1.77
CA LYS A 144 11.72 -13.41 1.22
C LYS A 144 10.36 -12.94 0.70
N ARG A 145 10.18 -12.93 -0.63
CA ARG A 145 8.88 -12.68 -1.27
C ARG A 145 7.84 -13.73 -0.85
N VAL A 146 6.58 -13.32 -0.74
CA VAL A 146 5.44 -14.19 -0.43
C VAL A 146 4.31 -14.00 -1.45
N LEU A 147 3.56 -15.07 -1.73
CA LEU A 147 2.40 -15.00 -2.63
C LEU A 147 1.20 -14.40 -1.89
N VAL A 148 0.81 -13.18 -2.27
CA VAL A 148 -0.28 -12.44 -1.60
C VAL A 148 -1.69 -12.84 -2.06
N TYR A 149 -1.81 -13.60 -3.15
CA TYR A 149 -3.10 -14.04 -3.70
C TYR A 149 -3.65 -15.32 -3.06
N ALA A 150 -2.87 -15.98 -2.19
CA ALA A 150 -3.20 -17.21 -1.48
C ALA A 150 -3.82 -16.99 -0.09
#